data_AF-Q7P1L4-F1
#
_entry.id   AF-Q7P1L4-F1
#
_cell.length_a   1.000
_cell.length_b   1.000
_cell.length_c   1.000
_cell.angle_alpha   90.00
_cell.angle_beta   90.00
_cell.angle_gamma   90.00
#
_symmetry.space_group_name_H-M   'P 1'
#
loop_
_entity.id
_entity.type
_entity.pdbx_description
1 polymer ?
#
loop_
_entity_poly.entity_id
_entity_poly.type
_entity_poly.pdbx_seq_one_letter_code
_entity_poly.pdbx_strand_id
1 'polypeptide(L)'
;MHQRLCSTLAGWPALASLSLLLANDWWLKQHHPGWLSGKLSDFAGLALVGMLALAIWPKRFATVSAGIALAWLWWKSPQSTPAIAAVNHWLPFRVARVVDYSDLIALSALPLSRLAVVHRERLALAAPASRRWLAPPLAFTALLACAASATPYSEQYSVRTRIQAAHLDRAKTMEALNAVAAQYQLRCQQCDPAQDKGLYEGSTKPHLLLRYQYTSSQEIRFDIWAVLPGVFNGSERERLKAIRGSILREMALRIPKLDYLEAIN
;
A
#
# COMPACT_ATOMS: atom_id res chain seq x y z
N MET A 1 -32.83 -9.17 12.10
CA MET A 1 -31.39 -9.07 11.72
C MET A 1 -31.20 -8.09 10.56
N HIS A 2 -31.83 -8.34 9.40
CA HIS A 2 -31.71 -7.53 8.18
C HIS A 2 -31.90 -6.01 8.37
N GLN A 3 -32.96 -5.58 9.05
CA GLN A 3 -33.22 -4.16 9.30
C GLN A 3 -32.12 -3.47 10.12
N ARG A 4 -31.55 -4.15 11.11
CA ARG A 4 -30.44 -3.60 11.92
C ARG A 4 -29.17 -3.45 11.10
N LEU A 5 -28.89 -4.44 10.24
CA LEU A 5 -27.74 -4.39 9.34
C LEU A 5 -27.86 -3.18 8.41
N CYS A 6 -29.05 -2.98 7.85
CA CYS A 6 -29.34 -1.84 6.98
C CYS A 6 -29.19 -0.49 7.71
N SER A 7 -29.72 -0.35 8.93
CA SER A 7 -29.60 0.91 9.69
C SER A 7 -28.20 1.18 10.19
N THR A 8 -27.40 0.14 10.44
CA THR A 8 -25.98 0.31 10.84
C THR A 8 -25.11 0.70 9.66
N LEU A 9 -25.26 0.04 8.51
CA LEU A 9 -24.48 0.30 7.29
C LEU A 9 -24.83 1.62 6.62
N ALA A 10 -26.11 1.99 6.57
CA ALA A 10 -26.57 3.28 6.07
C ALA A 10 -26.53 4.38 7.15
N GLY A 11 -25.70 4.21 8.18
CA GLY A 11 -25.50 5.17 9.26
C GLY A 11 -24.26 6.04 9.05
N TRP A 12 -24.29 7.25 9.63
CA TRP A 12 -23.17 8.18 9.61
C TRP A 12 -21.84 7.54 10.04
N PRO A 13 -21.77 6.71 11.10
CA PRO A 13 -20.50 6.12 11.52
C PRO A 13 -19.90 5.15 10.50
N ALA A 14 -20.73 4.32 9.86
CA ALA A 14 -20.28 3.38 8.84
C ALA A 14 -19.82 4.11 7.59
N LEU A 15 -20.57 5.13 7.16
CA LEU A 15 -20.19 5.95 6.01
C LEU A 15 -18.94 6.77 6.28
N ALA A 16 -18.81 7.39 7.46
CA ALA A 16 -17.59 8.09 7.84
C ALA A 16 -16.37 7.15 7.86
N SER A 17 -16.52 5.93 8.40
CA SER A 17 -15.44 4.95 8.41
C SER A 17 -15.08 4.48 7.00
N LEU A 18 -16.08 4.22 6.15
CA LEU A 18 -15.87 3.81 4.76
C LEU A 18 -15.22 4.92 3.92
N SER A 19 -15.71 6.15 4.04
CA SER A 19 -15.14 7.32 3.37
C SER A 19 -13.73 7.59 3.85
N LEU A 20 -13.46 7.50 5.16
CA LEU A 20 -12.11 7.65 5.70
C LEU A 20 -11.18 6.57 5.16
N LEU A 21 -11.62 5.30 5.14
CA LEU A 21 -10.84 4.18 4.61
C LEU A 21 -10.49 4.40 3.13
N LEU A 22 -11.48 4.73 2.29
CA LEU A 22 -11.29 4.96 0.87
C LEU A 22 -10.41 6.20 0.60
N ALA A 23 -10.72 7.33 1.23
CA ALA A 23 -9.94 8.56 1.06
C ALA A 23 -8.49 8.38 1.54
N ASN A 24 -8.30 7.67 2.65
CA ASN A 24 -6.97 7.39 3.17
C ASN A 24 -6.18 6.49 2.23
N ASP A 25 -6.78 5.40 1.77
CA ASP A 25 -6.10 4.39 0.98
C ASP A 25 -5.81 4.86 -0.44
N TRP A 26 -6.70 5.68 -1.02
CA TRP A 26 -6.62 6.09 -2.42
C TRP A 26 -5.99 7.48 -2.60
N TRP A 27 -6.08 8.37 -1.62
CA TRP A 27 -5.59 9.73 -1.76
C TRP A 27 -4.51 10.08 -0.74
N LEU A 28 -4.78 9.88 0.56
CA LEU A 28 -3.86 10.32 1.62
C LEU A 28 -2.53 9.57 1.61
N LYS A 29 -2.55 8.25 1.39
CA LYS A 29 -1.31 7.45 1.31
C LYS A 29 -0.42 7.82 0.13
N GLN A 30 -0.99 8.41 -0.92
CA GLN A 30 -0.24 8.86 -2.10
C GLN A 30 0.44 10.21 -1.84
N HIS A 31 -0.27 11.17 -1.22
CA HIS A 31 0.24 12.53 -1.01
C HIS A 31 0.99 12.71 0.31
N HIS A 32 0.62 11.96 1.35
CA HIS A 32 1.18 12.03 2.70
C HIS A 32 1.46 10.63 3.28
N PRO A 33 2.44 9.90 2.72
CA PRO A 33 2.83 8.60 3.25
C PRO A 33 3.45 8.76 4.64
N GLY A 34 2.98 7.96 5.61
CA GLY A 34 3.53 8.00 6.96
C GLY A 34 2.87 7.04 7.93
N TRP A 35 3.36 7.07 9.18
CA TRP A 35 2.84 6.26 10.27
C TRP A 35 1.34 6.50 10.50
N LEU A 36 0.89 7.75 10.46
CA LEU A 36 -0.51 8.13 10.73
C LEU A 36 -1.50 7.57 9.69
N SER A 37 -1.17 7.62 8.40
CA SER A 37 -2.07 7.11 7.34
C SER A 37 -2.20 5.59 7.35
N GLY A 38 -1.20 4.87 7.85
CA GLY A 38 -1.31 3.44 8.15
C GLY A 38 -2.36 3.17 9.25
N LYS A 39 -2.26 3.87 10.39
CA LYS A 39 -3.17 3.66 11.55
C LYS A 39 -4.61 4.05 11.26
N LEU A 40 -4.84 5.08 10.46
CA LEU A 40 -6.20 5.52 10.09
C LEU A 40 -6.95 4.43 9.33
N SER A 41 -6.27 3.73 8.42
CA SER A 41 -6.83 2.59 7.68
C SER A 41 -7.21 1.45 8.62
N ASP A 42 -6.30 1.07 9.52
CA ASP A 42 -6.56 0.01 10.51
C ASP A 42 -7.73 0.35 11.44
N PHE A 43 -7.78 1.60 11.93
CA PHE A 43 -8.87 2.06 12.77
C PHE A 43 -10.22 2.06 12.03
N ALA A 44 -10.26 2.59 10.80
CA ALA A 44 -11.48 2.66 10.00
C ALA A 44 -11.97 1.26 9.58
N GLY A 45 -11.05 0.38 9.16
CA GLY A 45 -11.35 -1.01 8.81
C GLY A 45 -11.88 -1.79 10.01
N LEU A 46 -11.23 -1.68 11.18
CA LEU A 46 -11.69 -2.36 12.39
C LEU A 46 -13.03 -1.81 12.90
N ALA A 47 -13.28 -0.51 12.77
CA ALA A 47 -14.58 0.09 13.06
C ALA A 47 -15.69 -0.51 12.18
N LEU A 48 -15.46 -0.64 10.87
CA LEU A 48 -16.41 -1.25 9.92
C LEU A 48 -16.69 -2.71 10.25
N VAL A 49 -15.64 -3.51 10.47
CA VAL A 49 -15.77 -4.93 10.85
C VAL A 49 -16.51 -5.07 12.19
N GLY A 50 -16.18 -4.25 13.18
CA GLY A 50 -16.84 -4.22 14.48
C GLY A 50 -18.34 -3.87 14.36
N MET A 51 -18.68 -2.85 13.59
CA MET A 51 -20.07 -2.45 13.36
C MET A 51 -20.87 -3.56 12.66
N LEU A 52 -20.31 -4.19 11.63
CA LEU A 52 -20.92 -5.30 10.91
C LEU A 52 -21.16 -6.51 11.83
N ALA A 53 -20.13 -6.93 12.56
CA ALA A 53 -20.21 -8.08 13.45
C ALA A 53 -21.23 -7.83 14.59
N LEU A 54 -21.25 -6.63 15.17
CA LEU A 54 -22.20 -6.25 16.21
C LEU A 54 -23.63 -6.04 15.66
N ALA A 55 -23.81 -5.67 14.40
CA ALA A 55 -25.14 -5.62 13.80
C ALA A 55 -25.77 -7.03 13.67
N ILE A 56 -24.93 -8.04 13.40
CA ILE A 56 -25.31 -9.45 13.37
C ILE A 56 -25.58 -9.96 14.80
N TRP A 57 -24.63 -9.77 15.72
CA TRP A 57 -24.69 -10.25 17.11
C TRP A 57 -24.68 -9.13 18.18
N PRO A 58 -25.73 -8.28 18.26
CA PRO A 58 -25.70 -7.06 19.09
C PRO A 58 -25.69 -7.30 20.59
N LYS A 59 -26.16 -8.47 21.05
CA LYS A 59 -26.18 -8.83 22.48
C LYS A 59 -24.87 -9.45 22.96
N ARG A 60 -23.94 -9.76 22.06
CA ARG A 60 -22.69 -10.50 22.38
C ARG A 60 -21.46 -9.62 22.23
N PHE A 61 -21.53 -8.37 22.72
CA PHE A 61 -20.42 -7.42 22.57
C PHE A 61 -19.09 -7.98 23.06
N ALA A 62 -19.04 -8.49 24.31
CA ALA A 62 -17.82 -9.04 24.87
C ALA A 62 -17.23 -10.17 24.02
N THR A 63 -18.07 -11.12 23.59
CA THR A 63 -17.62 -12.25 22.76
C THR A 63 -17.16 -11.83 21.37
N VAL A 64 -17.91 -10.94 20.71
CA VAL A 64 -17.57 -10.43 19.37
C VAL A 64 -16.28 -9.61 19.43
N SER A 65 -16.17 -8.68 20.38
CA SER A 65 -14.98 -7.86 20.55
C SER A 65 -13.77 -8.68 20.97
N ALA A 66 -13.92 -9.68 21.83
CA ALA A 66 -12.84 -10.60 22.17
C ALA A 66 -12.39 -11.40 20.95
N GLY A 67 -13.32 -11.92 20.15
CA GLY A 67 -13.00 -12.64 18.91
C GLY A 67 -12.24 -11.76 17.91
N ILE A 68 -12.72 -10.54 17.66
CA ILE A 68 -12.05 -9.58 16.77
C ILE A 68 -10.67 -9.20 17.32
N ALA A 69 -10.58 -8.91 18.62
CA ALA A 69 -9.32 -8.55 19.25
C ALA A 69 -8.31 -9.69 19.17
N LEU A 70 -8.69 -10.92 19.52
CA LEU A 70 -7.82 -12.09 19.43
C LEU A 70 -7.36 -12.35 17.99
N ALA A 71 -8.27 -12.25 17.01
CA ALA A 71 -7.93 -12.36 15.61
C ALA A 71 -6.94 -11.27 15.16
N TRP A 72 -7.15 -10.02 15.60
CA TRP A 72 -6.29 -8.88 15.30
C TRP A 72 -4.91 -9.01 15.95
N LEU A 73 -4.84 -9.42 17.22
CA LEU A 73 -3.60 -9.71 17.94
C LEU A 73 -2.83 -10.83 17.24
N TRP A 74 -3.50 -11.93 16.90
CA TRP A 74 -2.87 -13.04 16.18
C TRP A 74 -2.34 -12.58 14.81
N TRP A 75 -3.16 -11.84 14.04
CA TRP A 75 -2.77 -11.28 12.75
C TRP A 75 -1.57 -10.35 12.85
N LYS A 76 -1.51 -9.46 13.84
CA LYS A 76 -0.38 -8.55 14.06
C LYS A 76 0.83 -9.21 14.75
N SER A 77 0.69 -10.43 15.28
CA SER A 77 1.79 -11.16 15.91
C SER A 77 2.66 -11.92 14.91
N PRO A 78 3.96 -12.16 15.20
CA PRO A 78 4.81 -13.03 14.39
C PRO A 78 4.24 -14.45 14.15
N GLN A 79 3.34 -14.92 15.02
CA GLN A 79 2.76 -16.26 14.96
C GLN A 79 1.86 -16.52 13.75
N SER A 80 1.32 -15.47 13.09
CA SER A 80 0.54 -15.66 11.84
C SER A 80 1.42 -15.75 10.59
N THR A 81 2.75 -15.60 10.70
CA THR A 81 3.68 -15.70 9.56
C THR A 81 3.61 -17.05 8.83
N PRO A 82 3.55 -18.23 9.50
CA PRO A 82 3.40 -19.51 8.82
C PRO A 82 2.08 -19.64 8.06
N ALA A 83 0.99 -19.11 8.64
CA ALA A 83 -0.32 -19.11 7.98
C ALA A 83 -0.33 -18.22 6.73
N ILE A 84 0.26 -17.02 6.82
CA ILE A 84 0.44 -16.12 5.67
C ILE A 84 1.32 -16.78 4.59
N ALA A 85 2.40 -17.47 4.98
CA ALA A 85 3.26 -18.19 4.04
C ALA A 85 2.52 -19.32 3.31
N ALA A 86 1.69 -20.09 4.03
CA ALA A 86 0.86 -21.14 3.43
C ALA A 86 -0.15 -20.56 2.44
N VAL A 87 -0.86 -19.49 2.81
CA VAL A 87 -1.83 -18.82 1.93
C VAL A 87 -1.15 -18.23 0.69
N ASN A 88 0.03 -17.63 0.86
CA ASN A 88 0.84 -17.08 -0.23
C ASN A 88 1.37 -18.13 -1.22
N HIS A 89 1.32 -19.41 -0.88
CA HIS A 89 1.65 -20.49 -1.81
C HIS A 89 0.54 -20.72 -2.84
N TRP A 90 -0.72 -20.55 -2.42
CA TRP A 90 -1.90 -20.83 -3.25
C TRP A 90 -2.45 -19.60 -3.96
N LEU A 91 -2.22 -18.40 -3.41
CA LEU A 91 -2.72 -17.17 -4.01
C LEU A 91 -1.84 -16.69 -5.19
N PRO A 92 -2.45 -16.17 -6.26
CA PRO A 92 -1.70 -15.56 -7.37
C PRO A 92 -0.96 -14.27 -6.95
N PHE A 93 -1.35 -13.69 -5.83
CA PHE A 93 -0.71 -12.53 -5.20
C PHE A 93 -0.19 -12.87 -3.81
N ARG A 94 0.86 -12.16 -3.34
CA ARG A 94 1.35 -12.33 -1.97
C ARG A 94 0.69 -11.32 -1.05
N VAL A 95 0.25 -11.79 0.10
CA VAL A 95 -0.13 -10.99 1.26
C VAL A 95 1.13 -10.79 2.09
N ALA A 96 1.54 -9.53 2.26
CA ALA A 96 2.61 -9.14 3.15
C ALA A 96 2.03 -8.37 4.34
N ARG A 97 2.71 -8.46 5.49
CA ARG A 97 2.27 -7.83 6.73
C ARG A 97 3.47 -7.42 7.57
N VAL A 98 3.49 -6.15 7.97
CA VAL A 98 4.42 -5.62 8.97
C VAL A 98 3.90 -5.91 10.37
N VAL A 99 4.79 -6.37 11.25
CA VAL A 99 4.52 -6.55 12.67
C VAL A 99 4.76 -5.20 13.36
N ASP A 100 3.68 -4.49 13.67
CA ASP A 100 3.72 -3.24 14.42
C ASP A 100 2.66 -3.26 15.52
N TYR A 101 3.10 -3.37 16.78
CA TYR A 101 2.20 -3.44 17.93
C TYR A 101 1.47 -2.12 18.20
N SER A 102 1.93 -0.99 17.66
CA SER A 102 1.17 0.26 17.77
C SER A 102 -0.14 0.22 16.96
N ASP A 103 -0.32 -0.76 16.06
CA ASP A 103 -1.62 -1.04 15.41
C ASP A 103 -2.69 -1.54 16.39
N LEU A 104 -2.30 -1.97 17.60
CA LEU A 104 -3.26 -2.37 18.64
C LEU A 104 -4.10 -1.18 19.14
N ILE A 105 -3.65 0.06 18.93
CA ILE A 105 -4.45 1.26 19.18
C ILE A 105 -5.76 1.22 18.38
N ALA A 106 -5.77 0.57 17.20
CA ALA A 106 -6.99 0.40 16.40
C ALA A 106 -8.10 -0.36 17.14
N LEU A 107 -7.77 -1.23 18.11
CA LEU A 107 -8.76 -1.93 18.93
C LEU A 107 -9.69 -0.98 19.71
N SER A 108 -9.26 0.26 19.94
CA SER A 108 -10.13 1.32 20.50
C SER A 108 -11.35 1.65 19.63
N ALA A 109 -11.37 1.24 18.35
CA ALA A 109 -12.53 1.33 17.49
C ALA A 109 -13.69 0.42 17.92
N LEU A 110 -13.42 -0.67 18.64
CA LEU A 110 -14.46 -1.64 19.07
C LEU A 110 -15.51 -1.03 20.01
N PRO A 111 -15.18 -0.32 21.11
CA PRO A 111 -16.20 0.35 21.92
C PRO A 111 -16.97 1.41 21.11
N LEU A 112 -16.33 2.12 20.18
CA LEU A 112 -17.00 3.08 19.30
C LEU A 112 -17.99 2.41 18.35
N SER A 113 -17.63 1.24 17.80
CA SER A 113 -18.53 0.45 16.96
C SER A 113 -19.78 -0.02 17.72
N ARG A 114 -19.65 -0.30 19.02
CA ARG A 114 -20.82 -0.61 19.88
C ARG A 114 -21.73 0.59 20.03
N LEU A 115 -21.17 1.76 20.31
CA LEU A 115 -21.94 3.00 20.42
C LEU A 115 -22.72 3.27 19.12
N ALA A 116 -22.07 3.10 17.96
CA ALA A 116 -22.71 3.25 16.66
C ALA A 116 -23.89 2.29 16.47
N VAL A 117 -23.75 1.00 16.85
CA VAL A 117 -24.82 -0.01 16.71
C VAL A 117 -25.96 0.21 17.71
N VAL A 118 -25.65 0.64 18.94
CA VAL A 118 -26.66 0.94 19.97
C VAL A 118 -27.50 2.15 19.56
N HIS A 119 -26.86 3.20 19.06
CA HIS A 119 -27.53 4.44 18.64
C HIS A 119 -27.86 4.50 17.14
N ARG A 120 -27.86 3.34 16.45
CA ARG A 120 -28.04 3.24 14.99
C ARG A 120 -29.28 3.95 14.44
N GLU A 121 -30.39 3.98 15.18
CA GLU A 121 -31.62 4.64 14.69
C GLU A 121 -31.49 6.18 14.70
N ARG A 122 -30.72 6.73 15.66
CA ARG A 122 -30.44 8.17 15.73
C ARG A 122 -29.37 8.60 14.74
N LEU A 123 -28.41 7.71 14.45
CA LEU A 123 -27.26 7.96 13.59
C LEU A 123 -27.49 7.57 12.13
N ALA A 124 -28.68 7.07 11.78
CA ALA A 124 -29.01 6.68 10.42
C ALA A 124 -29.29 7.90 9.51
N LEU A 125 -28.72 7.90 8.31
CA LEU A 125 -28.81 9.02 7.36
C LEU A 125 -30.13 9.08 6.60
N ALA A 126 -30.70 7.91 6.29
CA ALA A 126 -31.68 7.79 5.23
C ALA A 126 -33.06 7.37 5.77
N ALA A 127 -34.11 7.63 4.99
CA ALA A 127 -35.45 7.12 5.27
C ALA A 127 -35.45 5.58 5.36
N PRO A 128 -36.33 4.95 6.17
CA PRO A 128 -36.30 3.51 6.40
C PRO A 128 -36.37 2.65 5.12
N ALA A 129 -37.03 3.16 4.08
CA ALA A 129 -37.17 2.50 2.79
C ALA A 129 -35.86 2.50 1.98
N SER A 130 -35.15 3.63 1.90
CA SER A 130 -33.91 3.74 1.11
C SER A 130 -32.74 2.99 1.74
N ARG A 131 -32.72 2.79 3.07
CA ARG A 131 -31.70 2.00 3.76
C ARG A 131 -31.58 0.57 3.22
N ARG A 132 -32.70 -0.06 2.84
CA ARG A 132 -32.72 -1.45 2.35
C ARG A 132 -32.02 -1.59 1.00
N TRP A 133 -32.08 -0.55 0.18
CA TRP A 133 -31.46 -0.52 -1.15
C TRP A 133 -30.00 -0.07 -1.10
N LEU A 134 -29.65 0.81 -0.15
CA LEU A 134 -28.28 1.30 0.03
C LEU A 134 -27.37 0.33 0.79
N ALA A 135 -27.91 -0.52 1.66
CA ALA A 135 -27.09 -1.38 2.50
C ALA A 135 -26.29 -2.46 1.72
N PRO A 136 -26.85 -3.16 0.71
CA PRO A 136 -26.08 -4.13 -0.08
C PRO A 136 -24.87 -3.53 -0.81
N PRO A 137 -24.99 -2.42 -1.59
CA PRO A 137 -23.83 -1.83 -2.25
C PRO A 137 -22.81 -1.31 -1.23
N LEU A 138 -23.26 -0.71 -0.12
CA LEU A 138 -22.33 -0.25 0.94
C LEU A 138 -21.59 -1.41 1.62
N ALA A 139 -22.26 -2.53 1.89
CA ALA A 139 -21.63 -3.72 2.41
C ALA A 139 -20.58 -4.28 1.44
N PHE A 140 -20.92 -4.30 0.15
CA PHE A 140 -20.01 -4.76 -0.89
C PHE A 140 -18.79 -3.85 -1.02
N THR A 141 -18.99 -2.53 -1.05
CA THR A 141 -17.90 -1.55 -1.06
C THR A 141 -17.03 -1.66 0.19
N ALA A 142 -17.62 -1.85 1.37
CA ALA A 142 -16.85 -2.04 2.60
C ALA A 142 -16.01 -3.33 2.55
N LEU A 143 -16.55 -4.42 2.02
CA LEU A 143 -15.80 -5.67 1.85
C LEU A 143 -14.64 -5.50 0.88
N LEU A 144 -14.86 -4.83 -0.26
CA LEU A 144 -13.80 -4.53 -1.22
C LEU A 144 -12.75 -3.58 -0.64
N ALA A 145 -13.16 -2.52 0.07
CA ALA A 145 -12.25 -1.55 0.68
C ALA A 145 -11.34 -2.19 1.74
N CYS A 146 -11.86 -3.12 2.53
CA CYS A 146 -11.06 -3.87 3.50
C CYS A 146 -10.11 -4.90 2.83
N ALA A 147 -10.42 -5.36 1.62
CA ALA A 147 -9.63 -6.37 0.89
C ALA A 147 -8.61 -5.77 -0.10
N ALA A 148 -8.89 -4.60 -0.66
CA ALA A 148 -8.10 -3.94 -1.70
C ALA A 148 -6.89 -3.20 -1.09
N SER A 149 -5.88 -3.96 -0.67
CA SER A 149 -4.67 -3.40 -0.06
C SER A 149 -3.41 -3.50 -0.93
N ALA A 150 -3.48 -3.63 -2.26
CA ALA A 150 -2.28 -3.60 -3.10
C ALA A 150 -2.11 -2.22 -3.76
N THR A 151 -1.09 -1.47 -3.37
CA THR A 151 -0.80 -0.16 -3.98
C THR A 151 0.38 -0.29 -4.95
N PRO A 152 0.22 0.08 -6.23
CA PRO A 152 1.36 0.21 -7.14
C PRO A 152 2.26 1.34 -6.62
N TYR A 153 3.54 1.05 -6.46
CA TYR A 153 4.58 2.02 -6.18
C TYR A 153 5.32 2.32 -7.48
N SER A 154 5.43 3.60 -7.82
CA SER A 154 6.19 4.08 -8.97
C SER A 154 6.97 5.32 -8.55
N GLU A 155 8.27 5.32 -8.80
CA GLU A 155 9.14 6.46 -8.54
C GLU A 155 9.97 6.76 -9.80
N GLN A 156 9.74 7.95 -10.37
CA GLN A 156 10.41 8.42 -11.58
C GLN A 156 11.40 9.53 -11.25
N TYR A 157 12.56 9.51 -11.87
CA TYR A 157 13.57 10.57 -11.74
C TYR A 157 14.45 10.61 -12.99
N SER A 158 15.14 11.72 -13.23
CA SER A 158 16.11 11.81 -14.33
C SER A 158 17.47 12.30 -13.88
N VAL A 159 18.48 11.87 -14.63
CA VAL A 159 19.88 12.21 -14.40
C VAL A 159 20.41 12.84 -15.68
N ARG A 160 20.96 14.05 -15.56
CA ARG A 160 21.47 14.83 -16.67
C ARG A 160 22.94 15.19 -16.44
N THR A 161 23.74 15.30 -17.50
CA THR A 161 25.09 15.88 -17.37
C THR A 161 25.03 17.41 -17.22
N ARG A 162 25.89 17.98 -16.35
CA ARG A 162 26.10 19.44 -16.26
C ARG A 162 26.82 20.02 -17.48
N ILE A 163 27.58 19.19 -18.18
CA ILE A 163 28.40 19.66 -19.29
C ILE A 163 27.55 19.58 -20.56
N GLN A 164 27.19 20.74 -21.09
CA GLN A 164 26.31 20.92 -22.26
C GLN A 164 26.83 20.29 -23.56
N ALA A 165 28.07 19.82 -23.59
CA ALA A 165 28.72 19.12 -24.71
C ALA A 165 29.14 17.67 -24.39
N ALA A 166 28.91 17.18 -23.17
CA ALA A 166 29.26 15.82 -22.79
C ALA A 166 28.09 14.87 -23.06
N HIS A 167 28.36 13.74 -23.72
CA HIS A 167 27.39 12.67 -23.85
C HIS A 167 27.43 11.78 -22.60
N LEU A 168 26.27 11.28 -22.17
CA LEU A 168 26.25 10.21 -21.18
C LEU A 168 26.87 8.96 -21.81
N ASP A 169 27.98 8.51 -21.22
CA ASP A 169 28.63 7.28 -21.61
C ASP A 169 27.71 6.10 -21.26
N ARG A 170 27.14 5.48 -22.30
CA ARG A 170 26.18 4.38 -22.17
C ARG A 170 26.81 3.17 -21.50
N ALA A 171 28.08 2.89 -21.76
CA ALA A 171 28.80 1.75 -21.18
C ALA A 171 28.98 1.96 -19.67
N LYS A 172 29.43 3.15 -19.25
CA LYS A 172 29.56 3.49 -17.82
C LYS A 172 28.22 3.53 -17.10
N THR A 173 27.16 3.98 -17.78
CA THR A 173 25.80 3.96 -17.22
C THR A 173 25.33 2.53 -17.00
N MET A 174 25.58 1.62 -17.95
CA MET A 174 25.25 0.21 -17.79
C MET A 174 26.09 -0.47 -16.70
N GLU A 175 27.38 -0.16 -16.58
CA GLU A 175 28.21 -0.66 -15.49
C GLU A 175 27.68 -0.24 -14.11
N ALA A 176 27.26 1.02 -13.96
CA ALA A 176 26.63 1.49 -12.74
C ALA A 176 25.34 0.72 -12.43
N LEU A 177 24.48 0.52 -13.45
CA LEU A 177 23.22 -0.22 -13.27
C LEU A 177 23.45 -1.70 -12.99
N ASN A 178 24.45 -2.33 -13.61
CA ASN A 178 24.83 -3.72 -13.35
C ASN A 178 25.36 -3.91 -11.92
N ALA A 179 26.11 -2.94 -11.38
CA ALA A 179 26.56 -2.97 -9.99
C ALA A 179 25.38 -2.94 -9.01
N VAL A 180 24.40 -2.05 -9.24
CA VAL A 180 23.16 -2.01 -8.45
C VAL A 180 22.34 -3.28 -8.64
N ALA A 181 22.23 -3.78 -9.88
CA ALA A 181 21.49 -5.00 -10.18
C ALA A 181 22.07 -6.20 -9.42
N ALA A 182 23.39 -6.33 -9.35
CA ALA A 182 24.06 -7.35 -8.55
C ALA A 182 23.77 -7.21 -7.05
N GLN A 183 23.80 -5.98 -6.52
CA GLN A 183 23.52 -5.70 -5.11
C GLN A 183 22.07 -6.07 -4.71
N TYR A 184 21.10 -5.83 -5.60
CA TYR A 184 19.67 -6.01 -5.32
C TYR A 184 19.04 -7.24 -5.98
N GLN A 185 19.85 -8.13 -6.57
CA GLN A 185 19.41 -9.35 -7.27
C GLN A 185 18.42 -9.07 -8.41
N LEU A 186 18.66 -8.00 -9.16
CA LEU A 186 17.93 -7.68 -10.39
C LEU A 186 18.59 -8.42 -11.56
N ARG A 187 17.78 -8.99 -12.45
CA ARG A 187 18.23 -9.61 -13.70
C ARG A 187 18.00 -8.65 -14.84
N CYS A 188 19.00 -8.50 -15.70
CA CYS A 188 18.82 -7.80 -16.95
C CYS A 188 17.93 -8.63 -17.88
N GLN A 189 16.79 -8.07 -18.31
CA GLN A 189 15.93 -8.66 -19.33
C GLN A 189 16.21 -8.04 -20.71
N GLN A 190 16.39 -6.73 -20.74
CA GLN A 190 16.65 -5.95 -21.95
C GLN A 190 17.64 -4.84 -21.60
N CYS A 191 18.95 -5.08 -21.75
CA CYS A 191 19.98 -4.05 -21.46
C CYS A 191 21.03 -4.03 -22.56
N ASP A 192 20.57 -3.75 -23.78
CA ASP A 192 21.44 -3.57 -24.92
C ASP A 192 21.95 -2.11 -24.95
N PRO A 193 23.27 -1.85 -24.94
CA PRO A 193 23.82 -0.49 -25.03
C PRO A 193 23.42 0.25 -26.31
N ALA A 194 23.09 -0.48 -27.37
CA ALA A 194 22.62 0.10 -28.63
C ALA A 194 21.17 0.62 -28.52
N GLN A 195 20.41 0.20 -27.51
CA GLN A 195 19.02 0.60 -27.32
C GLN A 195 18.91 1.80 -26.37
N ASP A 196 17.97 2.69 -26.67
CA ASP A 196 17.71 3.88 -25.84
C ASP A 196 16.92 3.57 -24.57
N LYS A 197 16.53 2.30 -24.35
CA LYS A 197 15.79 1.87 -23.18
C LYS A 197 16.28 0.52 -22.69
N GLY A 198 16.05 0.24 -21.42
CA GLY A 198 16.25 -1.09 -20.89
C GLY A 198 15.45 -1.38 -19.63
N LEU A 199 15.46 -2.66 -19.26
CA LEU A 199 14.65 -3.24 -18.21
C LEU A 199 15.46 -4.23 -17.37
N TYR A 200 15.48 -3.98 -16.07
CA TYR A 200 15.92 -4.91 -15.05
C TYR A 200 14.70 -5.40 -14.25
N GLU A 201 14.64 -6.71 -14.00
CA GLU A 201 13.56 -7.35 -13.26
C GLU A 201 14.11 -8.05 -12.01
N GLY A 202 13.52 -7.75 -10.86
CA GLY A 202 13.84 -8.42 -9.60
C GLY A 202 13.39 -9.88 -9.60
N SER A 203 14.32 -10.79 -9.27
CA SER A 203 13.99 -12.22 -9.14
C SER A 203 13.22 -12.55 -7.86
N THR A 204 13.26 -11.65 -6.87
CA THR A 204 12.60 -11.79 -5.58
C THR A 204 11.34 -10.93 -5.52
N LYS A 205 10.25 -11.46 -4.94
CA LYS A 205 9.00 -10.69 -4.73
C LYS A 205 9.22 -9.59 -3.67
N PRO A 206 8.60 -8.40 -3.79
CA PRO A 206 7.63 -7.98 -4.82
C PRO A 206 8.24 -7.85 -6.22
N HIS A 207 7.42 -8.02 -7.27
CA HIS A 207 7.86 -7.84 -8.65
C HIS A 207 8.34 -6.39 -8.82
N LEU A 208 9.65 -6.24 -8.88
CA LEU A 208 10.36 -4.97 -9.00
C LEU A 208 10.87 -4.84 -10.43
N LEU A 209 10.47 -3.78 -11.10
CA LEU A 209 10.92 -3.40 -12.42
C LEU A 209 11.69 -2.10 -12.30
N LEU A 210 12.96 -2.10 -12.73
CA LEU A 210 13.74 -0.90 -12.93
C LEU A 210 13.86 -0.67 -14.43
N ARG A 211 13.20 0.38 -14.91
CA ARG A 211 13.24 0.80 -16.31
C ARG A 211 14.14 2.01 -16.42
N TYR A 212 14.89 2.08 -17.51
CA TYR A 212 15.59 3.30 -17.89
C TYR A 212 15.31 3.64 -19.34
N GLN A 213 15.30 4.94 -19.65
CA GLN A 213 15.13 5.45 -21.00
C GLN A 213 15.97 6.72 -21.19
N TYR A 214 16.82 6.74 -22.21
CA TYR A 214 17.52 7.94 -22.65
C TYR A 214 16.50 8.87 -23.31
N THR A 215 16.30 10.05 -22.72
CA THR A 215 15.41 11.09 -23.28
C THR A 215 16.19 11.97 -24.26
N SER A 216 17.49 12.13 -24.02
CA SER A 216 18.44 12.78 -24.92
C SER A 216 19.82 12.15 -24.76
N SER A 217 20.80 12.57 -25.56
CA SER A 217 22.20 12.14 -25.40
C SER A 217 22.84 12.62 -24.09
N GLN A 218 22.12 13.45 -23.31
CA GLN A 218 22.57 14.08 -22.07
C GLN A 218 21.69 13.75 -20.88
N GLU A 219 20.57 13.05 -21.07
CA GLU A 219 19.58 12.78 -20.03
C GLU A 219 19.05 11.36 -20.10
N ILE A 220 19.09 10.68 -18.95
CA ILE A 220 18.49 9.37 -18.76
C ILE A 220 17.41 9.46 -17.68
N ARG A 221 16.23 8.94 -17.98
CA ARG A 221 15.11 8.80 -17.05
C ARG A 221 15.08 7.39 -16.50
N PHE A 222 14.82 7.28 -15.20
CA PHE A 222 14.62 6.04 -14.49
C PHE A 222 13.19 5.97 -13.97
N ASP A 223 12.65 4.76 -13.95
CA ASP A 223 11.35 4.42 -13.39
C ASP A 223 11.49 3.14 -12.56
N ILE A 224 11.37 3.28 -11.23
CA ILE A 224 11.36 2.16 -10.29
C ILE A 224 9.91 1.84 -9.99
N TRP A 225 9.43 0.74 -10.57
CA TRP A 225 8.07 0.27 -10.41
C TRP A 225 8.02 -1.02 -9.59
N ALA A 226 7.13 -1.09 -8.62
CA ALA A 226 6.87 -2.30 -7.87
C ALA A 226 5.39 -2.40 -7.49
N VAL A 227 4.83 -3.59 -7.58
CA VAL A 227 3.54 -3.87 -6.92
C VAL A 227 3.83 -4.27 -5.49
N LEU A 228 3.64 -3.32 -4.57
CA LEU A 228 3.85 -3.60 -3.16
C LEU A 228 2.61 -4.32 -2.61
N PRO A 229 2.78 -5.52 -2.05
CA PRO A 229 1.69 -6.23 -1.38
C PRO A 229 1.33 -5.53 -0.06
N GLY A 230 0.05 -5.27 0.15
CA GLY A 230 -0.44 -4.73 1.42
C GLY A 230 -0.33 -3.20 1.54
N VAL A 231 -0.90 -2.68 2.63
CA VAL A 231 -0.89 -1.26 3.01
C VAL A 231 0.33 -0.88 3.85
N PHE A 232 0.94 -1.87 4.51
CA PHE A 232 2.07 -1.70 5.41
C PHE A 232 3.32 -2.32 4.79
N ASN A 233 4.05 -1.51 4.02
CA ASN A 233 5.24 -1.90 3.28
C ASN A 233 6.36 -0.87 3.47
N GLY A 234 6.45 -0.28 4.67
CA GLY A 234 7.47 0.71 5.02
C GLY A 234 8.89 0.23 4.74
N SER A 235 9.22 -1.01 5.12
CA SER A 235 10.53 -1.62 4.85
C SER A 235 10.78 -1.85 3.36
N GLU A 236 9.75 -2.20 2.58
CA GLU A 236 9.88 -2.34 1.13
C GLU A 236 10.05 -0.97 0.46
N ARG A 237 9.33 0.06 0.91
CA ARG A 237 9.49 1.44 0.43
C ARG A 237 10.89 2.00 0.77
N GLU A 238 11.41 1.73 1.96
CA GLU A 238 12.79 2.07 2.33
C GLU A 238 13.81 1.34 1.46
N ARG A 239 13.57 0.05 1.16
CA ARG A 239 14.40 -0.71 0.23
C ARG A 239 14.37 -0.10 -1.17
N LEU A 240 13.22 0.30 -1.70
CA LEU A 240 13.10 0.97 -3.01
C LEU A 240 13.82 2.33 -3.02
N LYS A 241 13.68 3.12 -1.95
CA LYS A 241 14.45 4.37 -1.78
C LYS A 241 15.96 4.11 -1.71
N ALA A 242 16.39 3.03 -1.07
CA ALA A 242 17.80 2.65 -1.01
C ALA A 242 18.34 2.24 -2.39
N ILE A 243 17.52 1.61 -3.24
CA ILE A 243 17.88 1.30 -4.63
C ILE A 243 18.12 2.60 -5.40
N ARG A 244 17.19 3.57 -5.32
CA ARG A 244 17.39 4.91 -5.90
C ARG A 244 18.70 5.53 -5.42
N GLY A 245 18.94 5.57 -4.11
CA GLY A 245 20.18 6.11 -3.53
C GLY A 245 21.45 5.42 -4.03
N SER A 246 21.40 4.11 -4.23
CA SER A 246 22.53 3.33 -4.76
C SER A 246 22.78 3.62 -6.24
N ILE A 247 21.73 3.78 -7.06
CA ILE A 247 21.87 4.19 -8.47
C ILE A 247 22.55 5.56 -8.56
N LEU A 248 22.10 6.54 -7.77
CA LEU A 248 22.70 7.88 -7.77
C LEU A 248 24.18 7.82 -7.37
N ARG A 249 24.53 7.00 -6.36
CA ARG A 249 25.91 6.83 -5.90
C ARG A 249 26.81 6.17 -6.95
N GLU A 250 26.36 5.05 -7.52
CA GLU A 250 27.15 4.32 -8.53
C GLU A 250 27.34 5.14 -9.82
N MET A 251 26.34 5.95 -10.20
CA MET A 251 26.45 6.91 -11.29
C MET A 251 27.43 8.04 -10.98
N ALA A 252 27.38 8.63 -9.78
CA ALA A 252 28.31 9.68 -9.37
C ALA A 252 29.78 9.22 -9.38
N LEU A 253 30.03 7.96 -9.01
CA LEU A 253 31.37 7.38 -8.98
C LEU A 253 31.98 7.20 -10.38
N ARG A 254 31.16 6.87 -11.39
CA ARG A 254 31.63 6.54 -12.74
C ARG A 254 31.51 7.70 -13.73
N ILE A 255 30.57 8.62 -13.49
CA ILE A 255 30.25 9.73 -14.39
C ILE A 255 30.40 11.03 -13.61
N PRO A 256 31.47 11.80 -13.85
CA PRO A 256 31.68 13.07 -13.16
C PRO A 256 30.67 14.13 -13.61
N LYS A 257 30.31 15.05 -12.70
CA LYS A 257 29.50 16.26 -12.97
C LYS A 257 28.07 15.97 -13.49
N LEU A 258 27.34 15.13 -12.78
CA LEU A 258 25.91 14.91 -13.01
C LEU A 258 25.04 15.89 -12.19
N ASP A 259 23.91 16.29 -12.77
CA ASP A 259 22.75 16.88 -12.11
C ASP A 259 21.64 15.84 -11.96
N TYR A 260 21.04 15.83 -10.77
CA TYR A 260 19.92 14.96 -10.45
C TYR A 260 18.64 15.80 -10.49
N LEU A 261 17.78 15.49 -11.46
CA LEU A 261 16.48 16.13 -11.58
C LEU A 261 15.47 15.21 -10.89
N GLU A 262 14.97 15.66 -9.76
CA GLU A 262 13.80 15.02 -9.17
C GLU A 262 12.60 15.28 -10.07
N ALA A 263 11.77 14.26 -10.33
CA ALA A 263 10.49 14.51 -10.93
C ALA A 263 9.69 15.42 -10.00
N ILE A 264 9.34 16.61 -10.48
CA ILE A 264 8.30 17.43 -9.87
C ILE A 264 7.01 16.66 -10.13
N ASN A 265 6.65 15.76 -9.22
CA ASN A 265 5.35 15.09 -9.20
C ASN A 265 4.27 16.11 -8.82
#